data_AF-A0A8X8D1C7-F1
#
_entry.id   AF-A0A8X8D1C7-F1
#
_cell.length_a   1.000
_cell.length_b   1.000
_cell.length_c   1.000
_cell.angle_alpha   90.00
_cell.angle_beta   90.00
_cell.angle_gamma   90.00
#
_symmetry.space_group_name_H-M   'P 1'
#
loop_
_entity.id
_entity.type
_entity.pdbx_description
1 polymer ?
#
loop_
_entity_poly.entity_id
_entity_poly.type
_entity_poly.pdbx_seq_one_letter_code
_entity_poly.pdbx_strand_id
1 'polypeptide(L)'
;MATGSASSSTFGNNAPLPTTVINTLLHYASRSNDSFHMSHAEIKPISDVLRKCSSPCNFLVFGLTHETPLWKALNHNGRTVFIEENRYYAAYYEELHPEIDVFDVQYTTKMKEMRELIASTKEQIKNECRPVQNLLFSECKLGINDLPNHVYEVDWDVILIDGPRGDGPEGPGRMTPIFTSGVLARSKKASNAKTHIFVHDYYRNVERIYGDEFLCRENLVESNDMLAHFVVEKMDENSFQFCRNHTAASSP
;
A
#
# COMPACT_ATOMS: atom_id res chain seq x y z
N MET A 1 5.90 -30.19 -53.33
CA MET A 1 6.14 -30.08 -51.87
C MET A 1 5.45 -28.80 -51.42
N ALA A 2 4.41 -28.93 -50.60
CA ALA A 2 3.59 -27.82 -50.16
C ALA A 2 4.30 -27.04 -49.03
N THR A 3 4.43 -25.74 -49.19
CA THR A 3 4.92 -24.81 -48.16
C THR A 3 3.78 -24.49 -47.21
N GLY A 4 3.76 -25.14 -46.04
CA GLY A 4 2.84 -24.81 -44.96
C GLY A 4 3.26 -23.51 -44.28
N SER A 5 2.45 -22.46 -44.38
CA SER A 5 2.58 -21.27 -43.55
C SER A 5 2.11 -21.60 -42.13
N ALA A 6 3.04 -21.69 -41.18
CA ALA A 6 2.69 -21.70 -39.77
C ALA A 6 2.21 -20.30 -39.39
N SER A 7 0.90 -20.13 -39.25
CA SER A 7 0.31 -18.97 -38.59
C SER A 7 0.71 -19.02 -37.12
N SER A 8 1.70 -18.21 -36.72
CA SER A 8 2.00 -17.94 -35.32
C SER A 8 0.81 -17.20 -34.71
N SER A 9 -0.07 -17.94 -34.04
CA SER A 9 -1.14 -17.37 -33.24
C SER A 9 -0.54 -16.64 -32.04
N THR A 10 -0.41 -15.32 -32.14
CA THR A 10 -0.16 -14.43 -31.01
C THR A 10 -1.38 -14.42 -30.10
N PHE A 11 -1.50 -15.42 -29.22
CA PHE A 11 -2.44 -15.39 -28.10
C PHE A 11 -1.83 -14.55 -26.96
N GLY A 12 -1.73 -13.25 -27.17
CA GLY A 12 -1.54 -12.30 -26.06
C GLY A 12 -2.88 -12.08 -25.36
N ASN A 13 -3.39 -13.09 -24.66
CA ASN A 13 -4.65 -12.96 -23.93
C ASN A 13 -4.41 -12.14 -22.66
N ASN A 14 -4.53 -10.81 -22.76
CA ASN A 14 -4.72 -9.90 -21.61
C ASN A 14 -6.14 -10.07 -21.00
N ALA A 15 -6.63 -11.30 -20.92
CA ALA A 15 -7.93 -11.58 -20.34
C ALA A 15 -7.85 -11.42 -18.81
N PRO A 16 -8.88 -10.83 -18.17
CA PRO A 16 -8.99 -10.86 -16.70
C PRO A 16 -8.99 -12.30 -16.18
N LEU A 17 -8.51 -12.49 -14.94
CA LEU A 17 -8.64 -13.79 -14.28
C LEU A 17 -10.12 -14.20 -14.15
N PRO A 18 -10.47 -15.46 -14.47
CA PRO A 18 -11.82 -15.95 -14.25
C PRO A 18 -12.22 -15.85 -12.78
N THR A 19 -13.47 -15.44 -12.51
CA THR A 19 -14.00 -15.33 -11.15
C THR A 19 -13.87 -16.62 -10.35
N THR A 20 -13.97 -17.78 -11.00
CA THR A 20 -13.77 -19.09 -10.37
C THR A 20 -12.35 -19.23 -9.84
N VAL A 21 -11.34 -18.83 -10.60
CA VAL A 21 -9.93 -18.85 -10.17
C VAL A 21 -9.71 -17.92 -8.99
N ILE A 22 -10.21 -16.68 -9.07
CA ILE A 22 -10.12 -15.71 -7.97
C ILE A 22 -10.74 -16.30 -6.69
N ASN A 23 -11.98 -16.80 -6.77
CA ASN A 23 -12.66 -17.36 -5.61
C ASN A 23 -11.93 -18.59 -5.03
N THR A 24 -11.34 -19.43 -5.88
CA THR A 24 -10.52 -20.56 -5.44
C THR A 24 -9.26 -20.11 -4.72
N LEU A 25 -8.55 -19.10 -5.25
CA LEU A 25 -7.37 -18.52 -4.59
C LEU A 25 -7.73 -17.95 -3.21
N LEU A 26 -8.82 -17.19 -3.11
CA LEU A 26 -9.32 -16.66 -1.85
C LEU A 26 -9.70 -17.77 -0.86
N HIS A 27 -10.32 -18.86 -1.34
CA HIS A 27 -10.73 -19.97 -0.50
C HIS A 27 -9.53 -20.67 0.15
N TYR A 28 -8.50 -20.99 -0.63
CA TYR A 28 -7.33 -21.70 -0.09
C TYR A 28 -6.42 -20.79 0.74
N ALA A 29 -6.19 -19.53 0.30
CA ALA A 29 -5.34 -18.60 1.04
C ALA A 29 -5.90 -18.28 2.43
N SER A 30 -7.21 -18.05 2.53
CA SER A 30 -7.87 -17.74 3.82
C SER A 30 -8.03 -18.91 4.79
N ARG A 31 -7.62 -20.12 4.38
CA ARG A 31 -7.68 -21.35 5.18
C ARG A 31 -6.28 -21.92 5.45
N SER A 32 -5.24 -21.10 5.34
CA SER A 32 -3.89 -21.51 5.71
C SER A 32 -3.81 -21.94 7.17
N ASN A 33 -2.89 -22.84 7.48
CA ASN A 33 -2.57 -23.24 8.85
C ASN A 33 -1.45 -22.37 9.46
N ASP A 34 -0.91 -21.41 8.70
CA ASP A 34 0.12 -20.51 9.20
C ASP A 34 -0.41 -19.61 10.31
N SER A 35 0.42 -19.28 11.29
CA SER A 35 -0.03 -18.50 12.45
C SER A 35 -0.29 -17.02 12.13
N PHE A 36 0.24 -16.54 11.01
CA PHE A 36 0.14 -15.15 10.56
C PHE A 36 -0.34 -15.16 9.11
N HIS A 37 -1.66 -15.15 8.93
CA HIS A 37 -2.31 -15.05 7.63
C HIS A 37 -3.53 -14.13 7.74
N MET A 38 -3.94 -13.54 6.61
CA MET A 38 -5.20 -12.79 6.55
C MET A 38 -6.39 -13.75 6.44
N SER A 39 -7.49 -13.46 7.14
CA SER A 39 -8.75 -14.20 6.98
C SER A 39 -9.45 -13.85 5.67
N HIS A 40 -10.49 -14.60 5.33
CA HIS A 40 -11.30 -14.29 4.15
C HIS A 40 -11.90 -12.88 4.21
N ALA A 41 -12.25 -12.40 5.40
CA ALA A 41 -12.84 -11.07 5.59
C ALA A 41 -11.83 -9.94 5.33
N GLU A 42 -10.53 -10.21 5.46
CA GLU A 42 -9.45 -9.27 5.19
C GLU A 42 -9.00 -9.31 3.73
N ILE A 43 -8.87 -10.52 3.15
CA ILE A 43 -8.40 -10.68 1.77
C ILE A 43 -9.46 -10.24 0.75
N LYS A 44 -10.74 -10.54 1.01
CA LYS A 44 -11.82 -10.33 0.04
C LYS A 44 -12.00 -8.86 -0.38
N PRO A 45 -12.03 -7.86 0.52
CA PRO A 45 -12.13 -6.45 0.12
C PRO A 45 -11.00 -6.00 -0.81
N ILE A 46 -9.76 -6.40 -0.53
CA ILE A 46 -8.58 -6.09 -1.34
C ILE A 46 -8.73 -6.72 -2.74
N SER A 47 -9.10 -8.00 -2.79
CA SER A 47 -9.34 -8.72 -4.06
C SER A 47 -10.47 -8.11 -4.88
N ASP A 48 -11.56 -7.67 -4.23
CA ASP A 48 -12.69 -7.03 -4.91
C ASP A 48 -12.30 -5.70 -5.55
N VAL A 49 -11.39 -4.94 -4.94
CA VAL A 49 -10.81 -3.71 -5.51
C VAL A 49 -9.89 -4.04 -6.68
N LEU A 50 -8.94 -4.98 -6.51
CA LEU A 50 -8.01 -5.38 -7.59
C LEU A 50 -8.77 -5.87 -8.83
N ARG A 51 -9.82 -6.68 -8.65
CA ARG A 51 -10.65 -7.19 -9.76
C ARG A 51 -11.37 -6.07 -10.54
N LYS A 52 -11.72 -4.97 -9.87
CA LYS A 52 -12.41 -3.82 -10.49
C LYS A 52 -11.44 -2.74 -10.99
N CYS A 53 -10.16 -2.87 -10.68
CA CYS A 53 -9.14 -1.93 -11.08
C CYS A 53 -8.92 -1.97 -12.60
N SER A 54 -8.65 -0.82 -13.20
CA SER A 54 -8.37 -0.74 -14.64
C SER A 54 -7.00 -1.35 -14.93
N SER A 55 -6.89 -2.15 -15.99
CA SER A 55 -5.62 -2.78 -16.37
C SER A 55 -4.76 -1.84 -17.23
N PRO A 56 -3.44 -1.73 -16.99
CA PRO A 56 -2.71 -2.34 -15.87
C PRO A 56 -3.00 -1.62 -14.55
N CYS A 57 -3.27 -2.39 -13.49
CA CYS A 57 -3.47 -1.83 -12.15
C CYS A 57 -2.12 -1.75 -11.42
N ASN A 58 -1.79 -0.56 -10.90
CA ASN A 58 -0.57 -0.37 -10.10
C ASN A 58 -0.87 -0.66 -8.63
N PHE A 59 -0.27 -1.73 -8.10
CA PHE A 59 -0.43 -2.17 -6.72
C PHE A 59 0.89 -2.10 -5.94
N LEU A 60 0.93 -1.27 -4.91
CA LEU A 60 2.07 -1.19 -3.97
C LEU A 60 1.73 -1.94 -2.69
N VAL A 61 2.63 -2.76 -2.20
CA VAL A 61 2.46 -3.51 -0.95
C VAL A 61 3.64 -3.22 -0.03
N PHE A 62 3.38 -2.71 1.17
CA PHE A 62 4.38 -2.66 2.24
C PHE A 62 4.25 -3.95 3.06
N GLY A 63 5.34 -4.69 3.17
CA GLY A 63 5.47 -5.99 3.86
C GLY A 63 5.45 -7.19 2.91
N LEU A 64 6.35 -8.14 3.14
CA LEU A 64 6.23 -9.50 2.59
C LEU A 64 5.54 -10.43 3.60
N THR A 65 4.44 -11.04 3.18
CA THR A 65 3.65 -11.95 4.02
C THR A 65 3.35 -13.27 3.30
N HIS A 66 2.60 -14.14 3.98
CA HIS A 66 2.06 -15.36 3.40
C HIS A 66 1.21 -15.07 2.13
N GLU A 67 0.55 -13.91 2.06
CA GLU A 67 -0.29 -13.52 0.93
C GLU A 67 0.48 -12.89 -0.25
N THR A 68 1.81 -12.70 -0.17
CA THR A 68 2.60 -12.10 -1.27
C THR A 68 2.33 -12.76 -2.64
N PRO A 69 2.36 -14.10 -2.79
CA PRO A 69 2.07 -14.74 -4.07
C PRO A 69 0.61 -14.56 -4.49
N LEU A 70 -0.31 -14.48 -3.53
CA LEU A 70 -1.72 -14.20 -3.79
C LEU A 70 -1.89 -12.80 -4.39
N TRP A 71 -1.23 -11.78 -3.83
CA TRP A 71 -1.27 -10.41 -4.33
C TRP A 71 -0.73 -10.28 -5.75
N LYS A 72 0.38 -10.95 -6.04
CA LYS A 72 0.93 -11.02 -7.40
C LYS A 72 -0.04 -11.69 -8.37
N ALA A 73 -0.65 -12.80 -7.96
CA ALA A 73 -1.60 -13.53 -8.80
C ALA A 73 -2.90 -12.74 -9.04
N LEU A 74 -3.50 -12.16 -8.00
CA LEU A 74 -4.75 -11.42 -8.10
C LEU A 74 -4.62 -10.14 -8.94
N ASN A 75 -3.46 -9.50 -8.93
CA ASN A 75 -3.16 -8.35 -9.80
C ASN A 75 -2.66 -8.78 -11.19
N HIS A 76 -3.32 -9.78 -11.79
CA HIS A 76 -2.97 -10.31 -13.10
C HIS A 76 -2.99 -9.22 -14.19
N ASN A 77 -1.97 -9.19 -15.05
CA ASN A 77 -1.71 -8.14 -16.05
C ASN A 77 -1.46 -6.73 -15.48
N GLY A 78 -1.39 -6.59 -14.15
CA GLY A 78 -1.01 -5.36 -13.46
C GLY A 78 0.46 -5.32 -13.08
N ARG A 79 0.84 -4.23 -12.43
CA ARG A 79 2.15 -4.04 -11.81
C ARG A 79 1.99 -4.18 -10.30
N THR A 80 2.75 -5.08 -9.68
CA THR A 80 2.80 -5.22 -8.21
C THR A 80 4.23 -5.04 -7.72
N VAL A 81 4.44 -4.12 -6.79
CA VAL A 81 5.73 -3.88 -6.13
C VAL A 81 5.59 -4.08 -4.63
N PHE A 82 6.57 -4.76 -4.03
CA PHE A 82 6.64 -5.04 -2.61
C PHE A 82 7.78 -4.27 -1.95
N ILE A 83 7.55 -3.71 -0.77
CA ILE A 83 8.54 -2.99 0.04
C ILE A 83 8.72 -3.74 1.36
N GLU A 84 9.95 -4.09 1.73
CA GLU A 84 10.26 -4.94 2.88
C GLU A 84 11.32 -4.32 3.81
N GLU A 85 11.14 -4.38 5.13
CA GLU A 85 12.11 -3.82 6.08
C GLU A 85 13.43 -4.60 6.16
N ASN A 86 13.41 -5.90 5.86
CA ASN A 86 14.58 -6.77 6.01
C ASN A 86 15.20 -7.09 4.66
N ARG A 87 16.31 -6.41 4.35
CA ARG A 87 17.07 -6.63 3.10
C ARG A 87 17.43 -8.08 2.79
N TYR A 88 17.71 -8.89 3.81
CA TYR A 88 18.05 -10.30 3.59
C TYR A 88 16.81 -11.13 3.27
N TYR A 89 15.68 -10.79 3.90
CA TYR A 89 14.42 -11.44 3.60
C TYR A 89 13.90 -11.03 2.21
N ALA A 90 14.01 -9.75 1.85
CA ALA A 90 13.72 -9.27 0.50
C ALA A 90 14.51 -10.03 -0.57
N ALA A 91 15.85 -10.09 -0.44
CA ALA A 91 16.72 -10.80 -1.38
C ALA A 91 16.41 -12.30 -1.45
N TYR A 92 16.17 -12.95 -0.29
CA TYR A 92 15.77 -14.36 -0.26
C TYR A 92 14.45 -14.60 -0.98
N TYR A 93 13.46 -13.72 -0.79
CA TYR A 93 12.15 -13.87 -1.39
C TYR A 93 12.18 -13.60 -2.90
N GLU A 94 13.00 -12.64 -3.35
CA GLU A 94 13.26 -12.39 -4.77
C GLU A 94 13.87 -13.62 -5.47
N GLU A 95 14.82 -14.31 -4.82
CA GLU A 95 15.39 -15.56 -5.33
C GLU A 95 14.34 -16.68 -5.45
N LEU A 96 13.45 -16.77 -4.46
CA LEU A 96 12.38 -17.78 -4.44
C LEU A 96 11.26 -17.50 -5.44
N HIS A 97 10.97 -16.22 -5.69
CA HIS A 97 9.86 -15.74 -6.52
C HIS A 97 10.35 -14.69 -7.53
N PRO A 98 11.07 -15.09 -8.60
CA PRO A 98 11.67 -14.15 -9.55
C PRO A 98 10.63 -13.32 -10.34
N GLU A 99 9.34 -13.64 -10.22
CA GLU A 99 8.24 -12.89 -10.79
C GLU A 99 7.78 -11.67 -9.97
N ILE A 100 8.26 -11.49 -8.73
CA ILE A 100 7.90 -10.34 -7.90
C ILE A 100 8.97 -9.25 -7.97
N ASP A 101 8.52 -7.99 -7.97
CA ASP A 101 9.40 -6.83 -7.80
C ASP A 101 9.42 -6.48 -6.32
N VAL A 102 10.54 -6.73 -5.62
CA VAL A 102 10.69 -6.41 -4.20
C VAL A 102 11.87 -5.48 -3.96
N PHE A 103 11.69 -4.51 -3.06
CA PHE A 103 12.74 -3.59 -2.64
C PHE A 103 12.79 -3.52 -1.12
N ASP A 104 13.99 -3.42 -0.57
CA ASP A 104 14.17 -3.17 0.85
C ASP A 104 14.18 -1.69 1.19
N VAL A 105 13.78 -1.38 2.42
CA VAL A 105 13.75 -0.01 2.95
C VAL A 105 14.19 -0.02 4.41
N GLN A 106 14.92 1.00 4.85
CA GLN A 106 15.32 1.11 6.25
C GLN A 106 14.40 2.08 7.02
N TYR A 107 13.48 1.52 7.80
CA TYR A 107 12.66 2.33 8.72
C TYR A 107 13.47 2.81 9.92
N THR A 108 13.43 4.12 10.18
CA THR A 108 14.19 4.77 11.27
C THR A 108 13.33 5.25 12.44
N THR A 109 12.00 5.26 12.27
CA THR A 109 11.04 5.64 13.32
C THR A 109 10.87 4.55 14.37
N LYS A 110 10.36 4.90 15.54
CA LYS A 110 9.95 3.92 16.56
C LYS A 110 8.53 4.17 17.05
N MET A 111 7.77 3.11 17.31
CA MET A 111 6.37 3.24 17.77
C MET A 111 6.23 4.07 19.06
N LYS A 112 7.20 4.03 19.97
CA LYS A 112 7.18 4.89 21.18
C LYS A 112 7.24 6.40 20.87
N GLU A 113 7.75 6.78 19.71
CA GLU A 113 7.91 8.17 19.25
C GLU A 113 6.67 8.69 18.53
N MET A 114 5.62 7.87 18.38
CA MET A 114 4.39 8.16 17.65
C MET A 114 3.84 9.58 17.88
N ARG A 115 3.74 10.02 19.14
CA ARG A 115 3.20 11.35 19.47
C ARG A 115 4.14 12.49 19.06
N GLU A 116 5.44 12.32 19.25
CA GLU A 116 6.45 13.30 18.87
C GLU A 116 6.53 13.44 17.35
N LEU A 117 6.46 12.33 16.62
CA LEU A 117 6.47 12.32 15.16
C LEU A 117 5.26 13.07 14.58
N ILE A 118 4.06 12.88 15.13
CA ILE A 118 2.87 13.67 14.73
C ILE A 118 3.10 15.17 14.99
N ALA A 119 3.58 15.54 16.19
CA ALA A 119 3.81 16.93 16.55
C ALA A 119 4.83 17.59 15.59
N SER A 120 5.98 16.94 15.38
CA SER A 120 7.03 17.40 14.45
C SER A 120 6.52 17.51 13.01
N THR A 121 5.68 16.58 12.57
CA THR A 121 5.08 16.61 11.23
C THR A 121 4.13 17.82 11.08
N LYS A 122 3.32 18.11 12.09
CA LYS A 122 2.42 19.28 12.10
C LYS A 122 3.20 20.60 12.08
N GLU A 123 4.30 20.68 12.82
CA GLU A 123 5.19 21.86 12.79
C GLU A 123 5.81 22.07 11.40
N GLN A 124 6.15 20.99 10.71
CA GLN A 124 6.78 21.02 9.38
C GLN A 124 5.79 20.96 8.21
N ILE A 125 4.48 21.01 8.44
CA ILE A 125 3.46 20.81 7.40
C ILE A 125 3.50 21.87 6.29
N LYS A 126 4.06 23.06 6.57
CA LYS A 126 4.27 24.12 5.59
C LYS A 126 5.64 24.05 4.89
N ASN A 127 6.50 23.11 5.29
CA ASN A 127 7.86 22.93 4.81
C ASN A 127 8.03 21.51 4.26
N GLU A 128 8.68 20.62 5.03
CA GLU A 128 9.15 19.30 4.59
C GLU A 128 8.10 18.19 4.69
N CYS A 129 6.98 18.38 5.40
CA CYS A 129 5.97 17.35 5.66
C CYS A 129 4.59 17.70 5.07
N ARG A 130 4.55 18.13 3.81
CA ARG A 130 3.31 18.52 3.11
C ARG A 130 2.51 17.30 2.63
N PRO A 131 1.18 17.42 2.48
CA PRO A 131 0.36 16.37 1.89
C PRO A 131 0.68 16.10 0.42
N VAL A 132 1.20 17.08 -0.30
CA VAL A 132 1.70 16.96 -1.68
C VAL A 132 3.15 17.41 -1.69
N GLN A 133 4.07 16.49 -1.99
CA GLN A 133 5.51 16.76 -1.94
C GLN A 133 6.33 15.71 -2.70
N ASN A 134 7.58 16.07 -3.00
CA ASN A 134 8.56 15.14 -3.54
C ASN A 134 9.22 14.35 -2.40
N LEU A 135 8.81 13.09 -2.23
CA LEU A 135 9.35 12.21 -1.20
C LEU A 135 10.83 11.86 -1.40
N LEU A 136 11.34 11.82 -2.64
CA LEU A 136 12.73 11.47 -2.92
C LEU A 136 13.74 12.43 -2.29
N PHE A 137 13.34 13.69 -2.07
CA PHE A 137 14.19 14.72 -1.45
C PHE A 137 13.57 15.29 -0.17
N SER A 138 12.61 14.56 0.42
CA SER A 138 11.92 14.99 1.63
C SER A 138 12.78 14.72 2.86
N GLU A 139 12.91 15.71 3.74
CA GLU A 139 13.52 15.57 5.07
C GLU A 139 12.48 15.25 6.16
N CYS A 140 11.20 15.06 5.80
CA CYS A 140 10.17 14.63 6.76
C CYS A 140 10.51 13.25 7.33
N LYS A 141 10.61 13.14 8.65
CA LYS A 141 10.88 11.87 9.35
C LYS A 141 9.87 10.74 9.04
N LEU A 142 8.66 11.09 8.61
CA LEU A 142 7.63 10.13 8.23
C LEU A 142 7.64 9.77 6.73
N GLY A 143 8.34 10.53 5.89
CA GLY A 143 8.46 10.28 4.47
C GLY A 143 9.57 9.27 4.19
N ILE A 144 9.25 8.21 3.44
CA ILE A 144 10.26 7.26 2.96
C ILE A 144 10.94 7.85 1.72
N ASN A 145 12.23 8.16 1.80
CA ASN A 145 13.00 8.84 0.75
C ASN A 145 14.08 7.95 0.08
N ASP A 146 14.16 6.68 0.48
CA ASP A 146 15.13 5.68 0.01
C ASP A 146 14.51 4.58 -0.87
N LEU A 147 13.31 4.80 -1.44
CA LEU A 147 12.72 3.88 -2.42
C LEU A 147 13.35 4.08 -3.82
N PRO A 148 13.29 3.07 -4.70
CA PRO A 148 13.69 3.26 -6.09
C PRO A 148 12.90 4.38 -6.77
N ASN A 149 13.56 5.20 -7.60
CA ASN A 149 12.95 6.37 -8.25
C ASN A 149 11.59 6.10 -8.91
N HIS A 150 11.44 4.94 -9.57
CA HIS A 150 10.21 4.59 -10.26
C HIS A 150 9.01 4.43 -9.31
N VAL A 151 9.21 4.13 -8.03
CA VAL A 151 8.13 3.99 -7.05
C VAL A 151 7.46 5.34 -6.78
N TYR A 152 8.24 6.43 -6.80
CA TYR A 152 7.73 7.80 -6.67
C TYR A 152 7.05 8.33 -7.93
N GLU A 153 7.36 7.74 -9.10
CA GLU A 153 6.85 8.21 -10.39
C GLU A 153 5.52 7.57 -10.80
N VAL A 154 5.17 6.43 -10.18
CA VAL A 154 3.97 5.62 -10.47
C VAL A 154 2.74 6.20 -9.77
N ASP A 155 1.69 6.36 -10.55
CA ASP A 155 0.34 6.67 -10.05
C ASP A 155 -0.31 5.39 -9.50
N TRP A 156 -0.02 5.05 -8.24
CA TRP A 156 -0.53 3.84 -7.57
C TRP A 156 -2.06 3.84 -7.47
N ASP A 157 -2.72 2.75 -7.85
CA ASP A 157 -4.17 2.61 -7.81
C ASP A 157 -4.64 1.96 -6.51
N VAL A 158 -3.86 1.00 -6.03
CA VAL A 158 -4.06 0.30 -4.78
C VAL A 158 -2.75 0.32 -3.99
N ILE A 159 -2.85 0.56 -2.69
CA ILE A 159 -1.74 0.42 -1.74
C ILE A 159 -2.22 -0.45 -0.58
N LEU A 160 -1.48 -1.49 -0.25
CA LEU A 160 -1.69 -2.31 0.95
C LEU A 160 -0.53 -2.06 1.92
N ILE A 161 -0.87 -1.67 3.15
CA ILE A 161 0.08 -1.46 4.24
C ILE A 161 -0.08 -2.64 5.21
N ASP A 162 0.76 -3.66 5.03
CA ASP A 162 0.85 -4.85 5.89
C ASP A 162 2.27 -5.07 6.46
N GLY A 163 3.08 -4.02 6.40
CA GLY A 163 4.43 -3.96 6.94
C GLY A 163 4.81 -2.52 7.19
N PRO A 164 5.89 -2.27 7.95
CA PRO A 164 6.74 -3.28 8.59
C PRO A 164 6.08 -3.90 9.82
N ARG A 165 6.75 -4.91 10.41
CA ARG A 165 6.32 -5.51 11.69
C ARG A 165 6.24 -4.48 12.81
N GLY A 166 5.18 -4.58 13.61
CA GLY A 166 4.89 -3.73 14.76
C GLY A 166 5.35 -4.32 16.09
N ASP A 167 6.53 -4.95 16.14
CA ASP A 167 6.98 -5.70 17.33
C ASP A 167 7.43 -4.76 18.47
N GLY A 168 6.47 -4.28 19.26
CA GLY A 168 6.71 -3.54 20.49
C GLY A 168 7.24 -2.11 20.30
N PRO A 169 7.43 -1.34 21.38
CA PRO A 169 7.68 0.11 21.34
C PRO A 169 8.94 0.54 20.58
N GLU A 170 9.90 -0.37 20.39
CA GLU A 170 11.14 -0.12 19.64
C GLU A 170 11.05 -0.45 18.15
N GLY A 171 10.00 -1.18 17.74
CA GLY A 171 9.76 -1.50 16.33
C GLY A 171 9.32 -0.27 15.53
N PRO A 172 9.48 -0.31 14.20
CA PRO A 172 9.18 0.82 13.34
C PRO A 172 7.68 1.17 13.27
N GLY A 173 6.81 0.15 13.35
CA GLY A 173 5.38 0.31 13.15
C GLY A 173 5.03 0.80 11.75
N ARG A 174 3.74 1.01 11.47
CA ARG A 174 3.23 1.35 10.12
C ARG A 174 3.10 2.86 9.86
N MET A 175 3.67 3.68 10.73
CA MET A 175 3.58 5.15 10.70
C MET A 175 4.09 5.75 9.38
N THR A 176 5.30 5.36 8.98
CA THR A 176 5.99 5.81 7.77
C THR A 176 5.31 5.33 6.48
N PRO A 177 4.91 4.04 6.34
CA PRO A 177 4.07 3.59 5.22
C PRO A 177 2.74 4.33 5.12
N ILE A 178 2.03 4.58 6.24
CA ILE A 178 0.74 5.29 6.22
C ILE A 178 0.92 6.71 5.71
N PHE A 179 1.88 7.46 6.24
CA PHE A 179 2.18 8.82 5.78
C PHE A 179 2.58 8.83 4.31
N THR A 180 3.54 7.98 3.93
CA THR A 180 4.08 7.89 2.56
C THR A 180 2.98 7.56 1.56
N SER A 181 2.11 6.59 1.87
CA SER A 181 0.97 6.22 1.02
C SER A 181 0.00 7.38 0.85
N GLY A 182 -0.25 8.13 1.93
CA GLY A 182 -1.05 9.35 1.89
C GLY A 182 -0.47 10.43 0.97
N VAL A 183 0.85 10.61 0.96
CA VAL A 183 1.53 11.56 0.08
C VAL A 183 1.55 11.09 -1.37
N LEU A 184 1.86 9.81 -1.61
CA LEU A 184 1.85 9.20 -2.95
C LEU A 184 0.46 9.33 -3.60
N ALA A 185 -0.61 8.99 -2.87
CA ALA A 185 -1.98 9.10 -3.38
C ALA A 185 -2.38 10.53 -3.74
N ARG A 186 -1.95 11.51 -2.94
CA ARG A 186 -2.28 12.94 -3.14
C ARG A 186 -1.44 13.61 -4.22
N SER A 187 -0.24 13.07 -4.48
CA SER A 187 0.72 13.60 -5.45
C SER A 187 0.57 13.00 -6.86
N LYS A 188 -0.49 12.21 -7.12
CA LYS A 188 -0.73 11.58 -8.44
C LYS A 188 -0.76 12.61 -9.56
N LYS A 189 -0.22 12.23 -10.72
CA LYS A 189 -0.17 13.08 -11.92
C LYS A 189 -1.53 13.09 -12.62
N ALA A 190 -2.18 11.93 -12.75
CA ALA A 190 -3.48 11.79 -13.41
C ALA A 190 -4.60 12.64 -12.75
N SER A 191 -5.38 13.31 -13.59
CA SER A 191 -6.52 14.12 -13.16
C SER A 191 -7.66 13.26 -12.61
N ASN A 192 -8.29 13.69 -11.52
CA ASN A 192 -9.38 12.97 -10.82
C ASN A 192 -9.00 11.54 -10.36
N ALA A 193 -7.71 11.27 -10.15
CA ALA A 193 -7.24 9.98 -9.71
C ALA A 193 -7.52 9.75 -8.22
N LYS A 194 -7.96 8.52 -7.92
CA LYS A 194 -8.14 8.01 -6.56
C LYS A 194 -7.14 6.88 -6.32
N THR A 195 -6.86 6.64 -5.05
CA THR A 195 -6.04 5.52 -4.58
C THR A 195 -6.80 4.80 -3.48
N HIS A 196 -6.97 3.50 -3.63
CA HIS A 196 -7.47 2.64 -2.56
C HIS A 196 -6.29 2.31 -1.64
N ILE A 197 -6.39 2.66 -0.36
CA ILE A 197 -5.35 2.37 0.63
C ILE A 197 -5.93 1.46 1.70
N PHE A 198 -5.32 0.29 1.87
CA PHE A 198 -5.69 -0.68 2.89
C PHE A 198 -4.65 -0.66 4.00
N VAL A 199 -5.10 -0.54 5.25
CA VAL A 199 -4.24 -0.59 6.44
C VAL A 199 -4.63 -1.80 7.24
N HIS A 200 -3.72 -2.78 7.34
CA HIS A 200 -3.92 -3.99 8.11
C HIS A 200 -3.56 -3.77 9.61
N ASP A 201 -3.90 -4.71 10.49
CA ASP A 201 -3.82 -4.62 11.96
C ASP A 201 -4.48 -3.35 12.55
N TYR A 202 -5.63 -2.96 12.02
CA TYR A 202 -6.26 -1.68 12.37
C TYR A 202 -6.75 -1.60 13.85
N TYR A 203 -6.70 -2.68 14.62
CA TYR A 203 -7.01 -2.72 16.05
C TYR A 203 -5.93 -2.03 16.88
N ARG A 204 -4.71 -1.93 16.33
CA ARG A 204 -3.60 -1.23 16.96
C ARG A 204 -3.83 0.28 16.91
N ASN A 205 -3.55 0.95 18.03
CA ASN A 205 -3.79 2.39 18.17
C ASN A 205 -2.96 3.23 17.19
N VAL A 206 -1.74 2.80 16.84
CA VAL A 206 -0.84 3.54 15.95
C VAL A 206 -1.48 3.70 14.57
N GLU A 207 -2.01 2.61 14.02
CA GLU A 207 -2.64 2.54 12.71
C GLU A 207 -3.91 3.39 12.65
N ARG A 208 -4.75 3.36 13.70
CA ARG A 208 -5.94 4.24 13.77
C ARG A 208 -5.57 5.71 13.80
N ILE A 209 -4.65 6.08 14.67
CA ILE A 209 -4.23 7.48 14.85
C ILE A 209 -3.59 8.01 13.56
N TYR A 210 -2.68 7.25 12.94
CA TYR A 210 -2.00 7.67 11.72
C TYR A 210 -2.91 7.63 10.50
N GLY A 211 -3.81 6.65 10.42
CA GLY A 211 -4.85 6.59 9.39
C GLY A 211 -5.74 7.83 9.45
N ASP A 212 -6.27 8.17 10.63
CA ASP A 212 -7.13 9.33 10.81
C ASP A 212 -6.37 10.66 10.59
N GLU A 213 -5.08 10.76 10.93
CA GLU A 213 -4.28 11.98 10.77
C GLU A 213 -3.77 12.20 9.34
N PHE A 214 -3.34 11.15 8.63
CA PHE A 214 -2.65 11.28 7.33
C PHE A 214 -3.42 10.69 6.14
N LEU A 215 -4.30 9.71 6.36
CA LEU A 215 -5.24 9.25 5.33
C LEU A 215 -6.60 9.93 5.44
N CYS A 216 -6.87 10.52 6.60
CA CYS A 216 -8.05 11.29 6.94
C CYS A 216 -9.31 10.46 7.14
N ARG A 217 -9.97 10.64 8.29
CA ARG A 217 -11.19 9.91 8.65
C ARG A 217 -12.29 10.06 7.61
N GLU A 218 -12.40 11.23 6.98
CA GLU A 218 -13.38 11.50 5.91
C GLU A 218 -13.17 10.65 4.65
N ASN A 219 -11.98 10.07 4.46
CA ASN A 219 -11.68 9.18 3.33
C ASN A 219 -11.88 7.69 3.68
N LEU A 220 -12.24 7.36 4.93
CA LEU A 220 -12.49 5.99 5.35
C LEU A 220 -13.80 5.47 4.76
N VAL A 221 -13.73 4.40 3.98
CA VAL A 221 -14.87 3.74 3.33
C VAL A 221 -15.47 2.69 4.25
N GLU A 222 -14.63 1.80 4.76
CA GLU A 222 -15.02 0.75 5.69
C GLU A 222 -13.84 0.35 6.58
N SER A 223 -14.14 -0.14 7.77
CA SER A 223 -13.13 -0.71 8.66
C SER A 223 -13.72 -1.76 9.59
N ASN A 224 -12.93 -2.77 9.92
CA ASN A 224 -13.13 -3.60 11.10
C ASN A 224 -11.85 -3.54 11.97
N ASP A 225 -11.73 -4.44 12.94
CA ASP A 225 -10.55 -4.48 13.80
C ASP A 225 -9.28 -4.90 13.07
N MET A 226 -9.34 -5.66 11.99
CA MET A 226 -8.14 -6.08 11.28
C MET A 226 -7.78 -5.16 10.11
N LEU A 227 -8.76 -4.65 9.38
CA LEU A 227 -8.52 -3.94 8.13
C LEU A 227 -9.32 -2.64 8.06
N ALA A 228 -8.67 -1.56 7.63
CA ALA A 228 -9.32 -0.32 7.20
C ALA A 228 -9.08 -0.06 5.72
N HIS A 229 -10.12 0.38 5.02
CA HIS A 229 -10.09 0.77 3.62
C HIS A 229 -10.36 2.26 3.47
N PHE A 230 -9.38 2.99 2.97
CA PHE A 230 -9.47 4.41 2.64
C PHE A 230 -9.49 4.60 1.11
N VAL A 231 -10.15 5.64 0.64
CA VAL A 231 -10.06 6.11 -0.75
C VAL A 231 -9.58 7.56 -0.75
N VAL A 232 -8.31 7.76 -1.10
CA VAL A 232 -7.65 9.06 -1.05
C VAL A 232 -7.57 9.64 -2.47
N GLU A 233 -8.03 10.87 -2.62
CA GLU A 233 -7.99 11.61 -3.88
C GLU A 233 -6.72 12.46 -3.99
N LYS A 234 -6.33 12.77 -5.24
CA LYS A 234 -5.33 13.81 -5.53
C LYS A 234 -5.67 15.13 -4.82
N MET A 235 -4.66 15.85 -4.37
CA MET A 235 -4.80 17.20 -3.79
C MET A 235 -4.06 18.26 -4.60
N ASP A 236 -4.42 19.52 -4.40
CA ASP A 236 -3.70 20.67 -4.97
C ASP A 236 -2.30 20.78 -4.33
N GLU A 237 -1.27 21.08 -5.13
CA GLU A 237 0.11 21.21 -4.68
C GLU A 237 0.31 22.29 -3.60
N ASN A 238 -0.60 23.28 -3.52
CA ASN A 238 -0.59 24.33 -2.51
C ASN A 238 -1.39 23.97 -1.25
N SER A 239 -1.76 22.69 -1.08
CA SER A 239 -2.42 22.21 0.13
C SER A 239 -1.41 22.02 1.25
N PHE A 240 -1.68 22.60 2.42
CA PHE A 240 -0.84 22.50 3.63
C PHE A 240 -1.57 21.83 4.80
N GLN A 241 -2.60 21.04 4.51
CA GLN A 241 -3.38 20.28 5.47
C GLN A 241 -3.74 18.95 4.83
N PHE A 242 -3.62 17.85 5.59
CA PHE A 242 -3.98 16.53 5.07
C PHE A 242 -5.49 16.35 4.99
N CYS A 243 -6.21 16.82 6.02
CA CYS A 243 -7.64 16.58 6.22
C CYS A 243 -8.42 17.89 6.23
N ARG A 244 -9.64 17.87 5.71
CA ARG A 244 -10.48 19.07 5.54
C ARG A 244 -11.07 19.58 6.86
N ASN A 245 -11.23 18.70 7.86
CA ASN A 245 -11.88 19.01 9.14
C ASN A 245 -11.03 18.57 10.34
N HIS A 246 -10.20 19.47 10.88
CA HIS A 246 -9.50 19.22 12.15
C HIS A 246 -10.39 19.39 13.41
N THR A 247 -11.67 19.76 13.28
CA THR A 247 -12.51 20.22 14.40
C THR A 247 -13.47 19.19 15.01
N ALA A 248 -13.54 17.95 14.51
CA ALA A 248 -14.52 16.97 15.02
C ALA A 248 -13.96 15.93 16.03
N ALA A 249 -12.64 15.87 16.25
CA ALA A 249 -12.03 14.81 17.06
C ALA A 249 -11.60 15.26 18.48
N SER A 250 -12.08 16.40 18.96
CA SER A 250 -11.87 16.82 20.35
C SER A 250 -13.15 17.41 20.93
N SER A 251 -13.99 16.53 21.51
CA SER A 251 -14.93 16.79 22.61
C SER A 251 -15.68 15.50 22.99
N PRO A 252 -15.91 15.24 24.29
CA PRO A 252 -15.00 15.15 25.43
C PRO A 252 -14.58 13.70 25.74
#